data_AF-A0A8T4LN21-F1
#
_entry.id   AF-A0A8T4LN21-F1
#
_cell.length_a   1.000
_cell.length_b   1.000
_cell.length_c   1.000
_cell.angle_alpha   90.00
_cell.angle_beta   90.00
_cell.angle_gamma   90.00
#
_symmetry.space_group_name_H-M   'P 1'
#
loop_
_entity.id
_entity.type
_entity.pdbx_description
1 polymer ?
#
loop_
_entity_poly.entity_id
_entity_poly.type
_entity_poly.pdbx_seq_one_letter_code
_entity_poly.pdbx_strand_id
1 'polypeptide(L)'
;MKYWRIIILLLIALTIGITTNGGITGLTDKYTVGDDVRTMLQVMDLPDSYIGDYTKLGIPTTYHLMQFYKVLTKFIDLVLATKLMSIFLYVLVALFSYLLAKELKLKYAFIFSLLITLQTGIMFWAFSGGLSRGFAFPLLLAFLYFAMKKNTLSYTFVMILQAIIYPPIFVISLGIIGIEFLRKNITIWKALPVILPAGLLYFVIQHSTKFGEQINLIEAIHMPEFYSGARAPVFRGDIPFTNSITGTLHSIFNSYNFNVSSPFYLDAFFLLGLFALLVLVVFWKKISLPNELKALAISSIILFVLSFIMFSRLYLPSRYIAFTFPIVAIYYISKGLELSLEKKSAFKKTITILFIILLAFAFYSPKIGNGLTTCDDKELYSYLEKLPKDSLIVAHPYTADCIPLYSGRNVLFMDELSPPYYKTYYTYIKFLIMDFFDMYYSNTNKVQQFCTHHHIDHIVIDERHFTQKYLEKGTFYREPFNSNIKIGDKFSILEVYATDIGNFRIIDCP
;
A
#
# COMPACT_ATOMS: atom_id res chain seq x y z
N MET A 1 22.04 28.11 13.05
CA MET A 1 20.92 27.66 12.19
C MET A 1 19.69 28.46 12.56
N LYS A 2 18.93 29.00 11.60
CA LYS A 2 17.68 29.68 11.96
C LYS A 2 16.57 28.63 12.14
N TYR A 3 16.17 28.37 13.38
CA TYR A 3 15.17 27.35 13.79
C TYR A 3 13.86 27.43 12.99
N TRP A 4 13.48 28.61 12.49
CA TRP A 4 12.28 28.81 11.68
C TRP A 4 12.19 27.90 10.45
N ARG A 5 13.31 27.51 9.82
CA ARG A 5 13.25 26.62 8.64
C ARG A 5 12.72 25.23 8.98
N ILE A 6 13.08 24.70 10.15
CA ILE A 6 12.56 23.41 10.62
C ILE A 6 11.09 23.56 10.97
N ILE A 7 10.72 24.65 11.66
CA ILE A 7 9.31 24.93 12.01
C ILE A 7 8.45 24.98 10.74
N ILE A 8 8.88 25.67 9.69
CA ILE A 8 8.15 25.70 8.41
C ILE A 8 8.03 24.30 7.79
N LEU A 9 9.10 23.49 7.77
CA LEU A 9 9.00 22.11 7.28
C LEU A 9 7.97 21.29 8.07
N LEU A 10 7.97 21.43 9.39
CA LEU A 10 7.04 20.70 10.26
C LEU A 10 5.58 21.17 10.04
N LEU A 11 5.35 22.46 9.87
CA LEU A 11 4.03 22.99 9.53
C LEU A 11 3.56 22.49 8.16
N ILE A 12 4.46 22.46 7.16
CA ILE A 12 4.15 21.90 5.83
C ILE A 12 3.82 20.41 5.94
N ALA A 13 4.63 19.64 6.68
CA ALA A 13 4.40 18.22 6.90
C ALA A 13 3.05 17.96 7.60
N LEU A 14 2.70 18.78 8.59
CA LEU A 14 1.40 18.73 9.27
C LEU A 14 0.25 18.98 8.29
N THR A 15 0.33 20.07 7.51
CA THR A 15 -0.70 20.43 6.52
C THR A 15 -0.87 19.35 5.45
N ILE A 16 0.24 18.76 4.98
CA ILE A 16 0.18 17.67 4.00
C ILE A 16 -0.45 16.44 4.63
N GLY A 17 -0.04 16.04 5.84
CA GLY A 17 -0.62 14.91 6.54
C GLY A 17 -2.13 15.04 6.77
N ILE A 18 -2.61 16.25 7.06
CA ILE A 18 -4.05 16.55 7.15
C ILE A 18 -4.71 16.39 5.77
N THR A 19 -4.11 16.97 4.74
CA THR A 19 -4.61 16.86 3.35
C THR A 19 -4.68 15.42 2.85
N THR A 20 -3.70 14.57 3.19
CA THR A 20 -3.69 13.13 2.84
C THR A 20 -4.91 12.40 3.41
N ASN A 21 -5.42 12.84 4.56
CA ASN A 21 -6.63 12.31 5.18
C ASN A 21 -7.92 12.99 4.67
N GLY A 22 -7.90 13.65 3.51
CA GLY A 22 -9.07 14.32 2.94
C GLY A 22 -9.32 15.71 3.55
N GLY A 23 -8.28 16.32 4.10
CA GLY A 23 -8.37 17.60 4.80
C GLY A 23 -9.01 17.46 6.17
N ILE A 24 -9.49 18.57 6.72
CA ILE A 24 -10.14 18.58 8.04
C ILE A 24 -11.42 17.74 8.03
N THR A 25 -12.20 17.80 6.95
CA THR A 25 -13.45 17.03 6.79
C THR A 25 -13.19 15.53 6.85
N GLY A 26 -12.26 15.03 6.04
CA GLY A 26 -11.90 13.61 6.06
C GLY A 26 -11.22 13.18 7.37
N LEU A 27 -10.46 14.06 8.03
CA LEU A 27 -9.90 13.78 9.36
C LEU A 27 -11.01 13.55 10.41
N THR A 28 -12.06 14.36 10.37
CA THR A 28 -13.19 14.29 11.34
C THR A 28 -14.26 13.27 10.99
N ASP A 29 -14.39 12.87 9.72
CA ASP A 29 -15.40 11.91 9.30
C ASP A 29 -15.00 10.48 9.68
N LYS A 30 -15.77 9.84 10.57
CA LYS A 30 -15.52 8.47 11.03
C LYS A 30 -15.54 7.46 9.88
N TYR A 31 -16.31 7.71 8.81
CA TYR A 31 -16.56 6.73 7.74
C TYR A 31 -15.61 6.85 6.54
N THR A 32 -14.81 7.91 6.50
CA THR A 32 -13.77 8.10 5.49
C THR A 32 -12.42 7.65 6.05
N VAL A 33 -11.83 6.62 5.44
CA VAL A 33 -10.60 5.95 5.91
C VAL A 33 -9.70 5.55 4.74
N GLY A 34 -8.44 5.23 5.04
CA GLY A 34 -7.58 4.59 4.05
C GLY A 34 -8.16 3.24 3.62
N ASP A 35 -8.10 2.91 2.34
CA ASP A 35 -8.80 1.76 1.76
C ASP A 35 -8.50 0.44 2.49
N ASP A 36 -7.23 0.10 2.74
CA ASP A 36 -6.94 -1.17 3.45
C ASP A 36 -7.13 -1.10 4.97
N VAL A 37 -7.41 0.06 5.55
CA VAL A 37 -7.75 0.16 6.98
C VAL A 37 -9.04 -0.61 7.26
N ARG A 38 -10.02 -0.53 6.33
CA ARG A 38 -11.32 -1.18 6.50
C ARG A 38 -11.24 -2.71 6.46
N THR A 39 -10.20 -3.26 5.82
CA THR A 39 -10.11 -4.69 5.52
C THR A 39 -8.98 -5.42 6.23
N MET A 40 -7.97 -4.73 6.76
CA MET A 40 -6.82 -5.40 7.37
C MET A 40 -6.72 -5.26 8.88
N LEU A 41 -7.18 -4.15 9.46
CA LEU A 41 -6.96 -3.89 10.88
C LEU A 41 -8.00 -4.60 11.75
N GLN A 42 -9.26 -4.19 11.67
CA GLN A 42 -10.30 -4.74 12.55
C GLN A 42 -10.55 -6.24 12.34
N VAL A 43 -10.35 -6.73 11.11
CA VAL A 43 -10.58 -8.14 10.73
C VAL A 43 -9.70 -9.11 11.51
N MET A 44 -8.51 -8.70 11.96
CA MET A 44 -7.63 -9.54 12.77
C MET A 44 -8.16 -9.79 14.19
N ASP A 45 -8.96 -8.89 14.74
CA ASP A 45 -9.43 -9.02 16.11
C ASP A 45 -10.79 -9.71 16.22
N LEU A 46 -11.32 -10.17 15.08
CA LEU A 46 -12.57 -10.92 15.05
C LEU A 46 -12.36 -12.37 15.52
N PRO A 47 -13.29 -12.92 16.33
CA PRO A 47 -13.22 -14.29 16.82
C PRO A 47 -13.46 -15.27 15.67
N ASP A 48 -12.74 -16.41 15.67
CA ASP A 48 -12.95 -17.55 14.75
C ASP A 48 -13.08 -17.20 13.25
N SER A 49 -12.39 -16.14 12.83
CA SER A 49 -12.47 -15.61 11.47
C SER A 49 -11.44 -16.25 10.54
N TYR A 50 -11.88 -16.98 9.50
CA TYR A 50 -10.98 -17.56 8.51
C TYR A 50 -10.17 -16.48 7.76
N ILE A 51 -10.84 -15.39 7.36
CA ILE A 51 -10.19 -14.21 6.75
C ILE A 51 -9.32 -13.44 7.77
N GLY A 52 -9.70 -13.41 9.04
CA GLY A 52 -8.89 -12.87 10.13
C GLY A 52 -7.57 -13.62 10.29
N ASP A 53 -7.61 -14.94 10.29
CA ASP A 53 -6.41 -15.79 10.33
C ASP A 53 -5.55 -15.61 9.08
N TYR A 54 -6.17 -15.49 7.89
CA TYR A 54 -5.45 -15.21 6.66
C TYR A 54 -4.72 -13.87 6.74
N THR A 55 -5.38 -12.84 7.26
CA THR A 55 -4.78 -11.52 7.42
C THR A 55 -3.62 -11.55 8.43
N LYS A 56 -3.77 -12.27 9.56
CA LYS A 56 -2.72 -12.42 10.59
C LYS A 56 -1.48 -13.14 10.07
N LEU A 57 -1.68 -14.30 9.43
CA LEU A 57 -0.58 -15.21 9.09
C LEU A 57 -0.05 -14.96 7.67
N GLY A 58 -0.92 -14.56 6.74
CA GLY A 58 -0.55 -14.21 5.36
C GLY A 58 0.02 -12.81 5.22
N ILE A 59 -0.26 -11.90 6.18
CA ILE A 59 0.29 -10.54 6.22
C ILE A 59 0.83 -10.19 7.64
N PRO A 60 1.91 -10.87 8.12
CA PRO A 60 2.38 -10.77 9.51
C PRO A 60 2.73 -9.36 9.99
N THR A 61 3.13 -8.49 9.07
CA THR A 61 3.56 -7.12 9.36
C THR A 61 2.41 -6.24 9.82
N THR A 62 1.22 -6.47 9.26
CA THR A 62 0.01 -5.78 9.69
C THR A 62 -0.43 -6.27 11.07
N TYR A 63 -0.19 -7.54 11.42
CA TYR A 63 -0.46 -8.05 12.76
C TYR A 63 0.39 -7.38 13.84
N HIS A 64 1.69 -7.22 13.61
CA HIS A 64 2.57 -6.52 14.56
C HIS A 64 2.20 -5.04 14.72
N LEU A 65 1.88 -4.37 13.61
CA LEU A 65 1.40 -3.00 13.65
C LEU A 65 0.05 -2.88 14.40
N MET A 66 -0.84 -3.86 14.23
CA MET A 66 -2.09 -3.92 15.00
C MET A 66 -1.82 -4.02 16.51
N GLN A 67 -0.83 -4.80 16.96
CA GLN A 67 -0.50 -4.85 18.40
C GLN A 67 -0.10 -3.47 18.95
N PHE A 68 0.56 -2.64 18.14
CA PHE A 68 0.83 -1.26 18.50
C PHE A 68 -0.46 -0.41 18.54
N TYR A 69 -1.33 -0.54 17.53
CA TYR A 69 -2.62 0.15 17.54
C TYR A 69 -3.51 -0.24 18.72
N LYS A 70 -3.50 -1.49 19.18
CA LYS A 70 -4.22 -1.93 20.39
C LYS A 70 -3.86 -1.15 21.65
N VAL A 71 -2.64 -0.64 21.73
CA VAL A 71 -2.23 0.24 22.85
C VAL A 71 -2.83 1.63 22.67
N LEU A 72 -2.80 2.18 21.45
CA LEU A 72 -3.40 3.47 21.14
C LEU A 72 -4.92 3.46 21.28
N THR A 73 -5.58 2.35 20.93
CA THR A 73 -7.04 2.23 20.98
C THR A 73 -7.62 2.21 22.40
N LYS A 74 -6.76 2.11 23.42
CA LYS A 74 -7.15 2.35 24.82
C LYS A 74 -7.45 3.82 25.11
N PHE A 75 -6.97 4.74 24.28
CA PHE A 75 -7.05 6.18 24.50
C PHE A 75 -7.90 6.90 23.44
N ILE A 76 -7.89 6.41 22.20
CA ILE A 76 -8.57 7.02 21.05
C ILE A 76 -9.20 5.93 20.16
N ASP A 77 -10.16 6.30 19.32
CA ASP A 77 -10.73 5.38 18.33
C ASP A 77 -9.68 4.91 17.29
N LEU A 78 -9.81 3.67 16.78
CA LEU A 78 -8.87 3.06 15.82
C LEU A 78 -8.76 3.88 14.53
N VAL A 79 -9.88 4.38 13.99
CA VAL A 79 -9.89 5.21 12.79
C VAL A 79 -9.15 6.51 13.04
N LEU A 80 -9.37 7.15 14.20
CA LEU A 80 -8.63 8.36 14.54
C LEU A 80 -7.13 8.07 14.71
N ALA A 81 -6.76 6.95 15.35
CA ALA A 81 -5.37 6.55 15.55
C ALA A 81 -4.62 6.39 14.23
N THR A 82 -5.23 5.72 13.25
CA THR A 82 -4.64 5.53 11.91
C THR A 82 -4.43 6.85 11.17
N LYS A 83 -5.38 7.79 11.26
CA LYS A 83 -5.27 9.12 10.63
C LYS A 83 -4.18 9.97 11.27
N LEU A 84 -4.09 9.97 12.60
CA LEU A 84 -3.02 10.66 13.34
C LEU A 84 -1.65 10.05 13.04
N MET A 85 -1.57 8.73 12.87
CA MET A 85 -0.34 8.06 12.45
C MET A 85 0.14 8.57 11.09
N SER A 86 -0.75 8.71 10.10
CA SER A 86 -0.40 9.30 8.80
C SER A 86 0.26 10.67 8.93
N ILE A 87 -0.27 11.54 9.80
CA ILE A 87 0.29 12.87 10.08
C ILE A 87 1.68 12.76 10.72
N PHE A 88 1.82 11.87 11.71
CA PHE A 88 3.09 11.63 12.38
C PHE A 88 4.18 11.12 11.42
N LEU A 89 3.83 10.25 10.47
CA LEU A 89 4.75 9.73 9.46
C LEU A 89 5.30 10.85 8.56
N TYR A 90 4.47 11.83 8.16
CA TYR A 90 4.94 13.01 7.41
C TYR A 90 5.94 13.86 8.19
N VAL A 91 5.71 14.04 9.50
CA VAL A 91 6.64 14.73 10.39
C VAL A 91 7.99 14.01 10.44
N LEU A 92 7.98 12.68 10.56
CA LEU A 92 9.21 11.88 10.53
C LEU A 92 9.94 11.98 9.19
N VAL A 93 9.22 11.95 8.07
CA VAL A 93 9.82 12.15 6.73
C VAL A 93 10.49 13.50 6.63
N ALA A 94 9.82 14.60 7.01
CA ALA A 94 10.40 15.94 6.98
C ALA A 94 11.64 16.03 7.87
N LEU A 95 11.58 15.48 9.09
CA LEU A 95 12.71 15.48 10.02
C LEU A 95 13.91 14.68 9.48
N PHE A 96 13.72 13.39 9.14
CA PHE A 96 14.83 12.54 8.73
C PHE A 96 15.38 12.89 7.35
N SER A 97 14.54 13.37 6.42
CA SER A 97 15.04 13.90 5.14
C SER A 97 15.92 15.14 5.33
N TYR A 98 15.56 16.03 6.26
CA TYR A 98 16.37 17.21 6.58
C TYR A 98 17.69 16.84 7.27
N LEU A 99 17.67 15.88 8.21
CA LEU A 99 18.87 15.36 8.86
C LEU A 99 19.79 14.65 7.86
N LEU A 100 19.24 13.81 6.98
CA LEU A 100 19.98 13.16 5.90
C LEU A 100 20.60 14.19 4.94
N ALA A 101 19.86 15.22 4.55
CA ALA A 101 20.35 16.27 3.66
C ALA A 101 21.57 17.03 4.23
N LYS A 102 21.59 17.25 5.55
CA LYS A 102 22.77 17.81 6.23
C LYS A 102 23.97 16.88 6.16
N GLU A 103 23.75 15.59 6.37
CA GLU A 103 24.82 14.59 6.31
C GLU A 103 25.37 14.44 4.87
N LEU A 104 24.50 14.57 3.88
CA LEU A 104 24.85 14.67 2.45
C LEU A 104 25.55 15.99 2.07
N LYS A 105 25.75 16.91 3.03
CA LYS A 105 26.37 18.23 2.82
C LYS A 105 25.67 19.02 1.71
N LEU A 106 24.35 19.00 1.70
CA LEU A 106 23.53 19.86 0.84
C LEU A 106 23.48 21.27 1.45
N LYS A 107 23.96 22.27 0.71
CA LYS A 107 23.85 23.71 1.04
C LYS A 107 22.40 24.10 1.28
N TYR A 108 21.47 23.55 0.50
CA TYR A 108 20.04 23.78 0.65
C TYR A 108 19.31 22.56 1.20
N ALA A 109 19.74 22.03 2.36
CA ALA A 109 19.12 20.88 3.01
C ALA A 109 17.60 20.99 3.22
N PHE A 110 17.08 22.21 3.43
CA PHE A 110 15.64 22.47 3.51
C PHE A 110 14.91 22.13 2.20
N ILE A 111 15.52 22.41 1.04
CA ILE A 111 14.90 22.13 -0.27
C ILE A 111 14.80 20.63 -0.52
N PHE A 112 15.86 19.87 -0.22
CA PHE A 112 15.84 18.41 -0.33
C PHE A 112 14.70 17.82 0.51
N SER A 113 14.61 18.25 1.77
CA SER A 113 13.57 17.79 2.69
C SER A 113 12.17 18.19 2.23
N LEU A 114 12.01 19.43 1.76
CA LEU A 114 10.75 19.93 1.21
C LEU A 114 10.31 19.09 0.01
N LEU A 115 11.20 18.83 -0.95
CA LEU A 115 10.89 18.04 -2.15
C LEU A 115 10.51 16.59 -1.81
N ILE A 116 11.20 15.97 -0.85
CA ILE A 116 10.86 14.63 -0.37
C ILE A 116 9.47 14.64 0.27
N THR A 117 9.19 15.60 1.15
CA THR A 117 7.91 15.70 1.87
C THR A 117 6.75 16.00 0.91
N LEU A 118 7.01 16.77 -0.14
CA LEU A 118 6.05 17.12 -1.18
C LEU A 118 5.85 16.04 -2.24
N GLN A 119 6.46 14.86 -2.11
CA GLN A 119 6.29 13.79 -3.07
C GLN A 119 4.90 13.13 -2.92
N THR A 120 3.87 13.82 -3.39
CA THR A 120 2.47 13.53 -3.06
C THR A 120 1.95 12.22 -3.64
N GLY A 121 2.35 11.81 -4.85
CA GLY A 121 1.76 10.65 -5.52
C GLY A 121 1.84 9.33 -4.71
N ILE A 122 3.05 8.82 -4.47
CA ILE A 122 3.22 7.58 -3.70
C ILE A 122 2.97 7.80 -2.22
N MET A 123 3.37 8.95 -1.66
CA MET A 123 3.21 9.16 -0.22
C MET A 123 1.75 9.29 0.19
N PHE A 124 0.88 9.93 -0.61
CA PHE A 124 -0.54 10.06 -0.27
C PHE A 124 -1.17 8.69 -0.12
N TRP A 125 -0.99 7.84 -1.13
CA TRP A 125 -1.53 6.49 -1.11
C TRP A 125 -0.88 5.61 -0.04
N ALA A 126 0.45 5.67 0.13
CA ALA A 126 1.14 4.79 1.09
C ALA A 126 0.95 5.20 2.55
N PHE A 127 0.73 6.50 2.83
CA PHE A 127 0.64 7.02 4.19
C PHE A 127 -0.80 7.04 4.68
N SER A 128 -1.77 7.10 3.76
CA SER A 128 -3.19 7.00 4.08
C SER A 128 -3.45 5.76 4.95
N GLY A 129 -4.11 5.98 6.09
CA GLY A 129 -4.48 4.90 7.01
C GLY A 129 -3.36 4.38 7.92
N GLY A 130 -2.15 4.96 7.88
CA GLY A 130 -1.10 4.63 8.86
C GLY A 130 -0.67 3.16 8.85
N LEU A 131 -0.77 2.49 7.70
CA LEU A 131 -0.47 1.06 7.54
C LEU A 131 1.05 0.81 7.47
N SER A 132 1.45 -0.47 7.48
CA SER A 132 2.85 -0.92 7.49
C SER A 132 3.70 -0.25 6.40
N ARG A 133 3.16 -0.13 5.19
CA ARG A 133 3.82 0.55 4.05
C ARG A 133 4.08 2.05 4.27
N GLY A 134 3.31 2.74 5.11
CA GLY A 134 3.51 4.16 5.42
C GLY A 134 4.83 4.41 6.16
N PHE A 135 5.32 3.40 6.89
CA PHE A 135 6.61 3.47 7.58
C PHE A 135 7.81 3.32 6.66
N ALA A 136 7.61 2.95 5.39
CA ALA A 136 8.68 2.66 4.45
C ALA A 136 9.66 3.83 4.28
N PHE A 137 9.15 5.01 3.94
CA PHE A 137 9.96 6.21 3.74
C PHE A 137 10.67 6.71 5.01
N PRO A 138 9.98 6.97 6.14
CA PRO A 138 10.64 7.53 7.31
C PRO A 138 11.70 6.58 7.89
N LEU A 139 11.45 5.27 7.92
CA LEU A 139 12.43 4.30 8.40
C LEU A 139 13.62 4.14 7.45
N LEU A 140 13.41 4.22 6.13
CA LEU A 140 14.53 4.20 5.17
C LEU A 140 15.40 5.46 5.28
N LEU A 141 14.79 6.63 5.41
CA LEU A 141 15.51 7.90 5.60
C LEU A 141 16.29 7.92 6.92
N ALA A 142 15.68 7.43 8.01
CA ALA A 142 16.34 7.28 9.31
C ALA A 142 17.53 6.33 9.22
N PHE A 143 17.37 5.17 8.56
CA PHE A 143 18.45 4.22 8.32
C PHE A 143 19.62 4.87 7.57
N LEU A 144 19.37 5.52 6.43
CA LEU A 144 20.40 6.18 5.64
C LEU A 144 21.13 7.25 6.46
N TYR A 145 20.40 8.05 7.24
CA TYR A 145 20.97 9.08 8.11
C TYR A 145 21.94 8.47 9.14
N PHE A 146 21.49 7.45 9.89
CA PHE A 146 22.33 6.83 10.92
C PHE A 146 23.48 5.99 10.33
N ALA A 147 23.27 5.36 9.18
CA ALA A 147 24.30 4.63 8.45
C ALA A 147 25.42 5.57 7.99
N MET A 148 25.08 6.74 7.41
CA MET A 148 26.06 7.76 7.02
C MET A 148 26.79 8.35 8.23
N LYS A 149 26.10 8.53 9.36
CA LYS A 149 26.71 8.91 10.64
C LYS A 149 27.61 7.82 11.26
N LYS A 150 27.62 6.61 10.70
CA LYS A 150 28.30 5.43 11.26
C LYS A 150 27.83 5.10 12.68
N ASN A 151 26.59 5.44 13.03
CA ASN A 151 26.01 5.13 14.32
C ASN A 151 25.37 3.73 14.27
N THR A 152 26.18 2.73 14.60
CA THR A 152 25.80 1.31 14.53
C THR A 152 24.57 0.97 15.37
N LEU A 153 24.49 1.48 16.60
CA LEU A 153 23.37 1.19 17.48
C LEU A 153 22.06 1.71 16.88
N SER A 154 22.06 2.97 16.41
CA SER A 154 20.84 3.59 15.88
C SER A 154 20.40 2.98 14.56
N TYR A 155 21.29 2.72 13.60
CA TYR A 155 20.83 2.09 12.35
C TYR A 155 20.44 0.61 12.56
N THR A 156 21.05 -0.12 13.51
CA THR A 156 20.61 -1.47 13.89
C THR A 156 19.19 -1.43 14.46
N PHE A 157 18.93 -0.51 15.38
CA PHE A 157 17.59 -0.32 15.95
C PHE A 157 16.56 0.00 14.87
N VAL A 158 16.89 0.89 13.93
CA VAL A 158 16.01 1.17 12.78
C VAL A 158 15.79 -0.09 11.95
N MET A 159 16.81 -0.89 11.66
CA MET A 159 16.64 -2.15 10.91
C MET A 159 15.75 -3.17 11.63
N ILE A 160 15.77 -3.24 12.97
CA ILE A 160 14.81 -4.05 13.74
C ILE A 160 13.38 -3.55 13.51
N LEU A 161 13.17 -2.23 13.59
CA LEU A 161 11.85 -1.64 13.31
C LEU A 161 11.41 -1.92 11.86
N GLN A 162 12.33 -1.86 10.90
CA GLN A 162 12.05 -2.21 9.52
C GLN A 162 11.64 -3.68 9.39
N ALA A 163 12.34 -4.61 10.04
CA ALA A 163 12.02 -6.04 10.00
C ALA A 163 10.64 -6.36 10.61
N ILE A 164 10.23 -5.64 11.67
CA ILE A 164 8.94 -5.85 12.33
C ILE A 164 7.80 -5.18 11.56
N ILE A 165 7.97 -3.91 11.18
CA ILE A 165 6.89 -3.07 10.66
C ILE A 165 6.75 -3.21 9.15
N TYR A 166 7.87 -3.19 8.40
CA TYR A 166 7.84 -3.25 6.94
C TYR A 166 9.11 -3.90 6.35
N PRO A 167 9.18 -5.25 6.33
CA PRO A 167 10.30 -6.04 5.83
C PRO A 167 10.86 -5.66 4.46
N PRO A 168 10.07 -5.21 3.46
CA PRO A 168 10.63 -4.89 2.14
C PRO A 168 11.77 -3.87 2.20
N ILE A 169 11.68 -2.85 3.07
CA ILE A 169 12.77 -1.87 3.23
C ILE A 169 13.92 -2.37 4.10
N PHE A 170 13.66 -3.36 4.97
CA PHE A 170 14.72 -4.04 5.70
C PHE A 170 15.66 -4.77 4.73
N VAL A 171 15.10 -5.51 3.76
CA VAL A 171 15.90 -6.21 2.75
C VAL A 171 16.71 -5.24 1.88
N ILE A 172 16.16 -4.06 1.58
CA ILE A 172 16.91 -2.97 0.91
C ILE A 172 18.08 -2.50 1.79
N SER A 173 17.83 -2.22 3.06
CA SER A 173 18.85 -1.76 4.01
C SER A 173 19.95 -2.81 4.22
N LEU A 174 19.57 -4.09 4.24
CA LEU A 174 20.48 -5.22 4.26
C LEU A 174 21.38 -5.27 3.02
N GLY A 175 20.81 -5.08 1.82
CA GLY A 175 21.57 -5.03 0.59
C GLY A 175 22.54 -3.84 0.54
N ILE A 176 22.15 -2.68 1.07
CA ILE A 176 23.06 -1.52 1.21
C ILE A 176 24.27 -1.88 2.06
N ILE A 177 24.04 -2.49 3.23
CA ILE A 177 25.11 -2.94 4.12
C ILE A 177 25.99 -3.98 3.43
N GLY A 178 25.40 -4.98 2.77
CA GLY A 178 26.13 -6.02 2.05
C GLY A 178 27.06 -5.45 0.96
N ILE A 179 26.58 -4.49 0.17
CA ILE A 179 27.39 -3.79 -0.83
C ILE A 179 28.54 -3.01 -0.18
N GLU A 180 28.28 -2.33 0.94
CA GLU A 180 29.33 -1.61 1.67
C GLU A 180 30.37 -2.55 2.30
N PHE A 181 29.97 -3.74 2.77
CA PHE A 181 30.88 -4.78 3.22
C PHE A 181 31.83 -5.23 2.11
N LEU A 182 31.28 -5.53 0.91
CA LEU A 182 32.06 -5.94 -0.26
C LEU A 182 33.05 -4.85 -0.70
N ARG A 183 32.68 -3.56 -0.60
CA ARG A 183 33.56 -2.43 -0.95
C ARG A 183 34.72 -2.23 0.02
N LYS A 184 34.48 -2.45 1.32
CA LYS A 184 35.41 -2.04 2.40
C LYS A 184 36.14 -3.21 3.06
N ASN A 185 35.92 -4.45 2.61
CA ASN A 185 36.54 -5.68 3.12
C ASN A 185 36.50 -5.78 4.65
N ILE A 186 35.31 -5.52 5.23
CA ILE A 186 35.11 -5.40 6.68
C ILE A 186 34.89 -6.78 7.32
N THR A 187 35.47 -7.02 8.50
CA THR A 187 35.35 -8.24 9.31
C THR A 187 33.92 -8.56 9.76
N ILE A 188 33.57 -9.86 9.75
CA ILE A 188 32.22 -10.40 10.02
C ILE A 188 31.65 -10.07 11.40
N TRP A 189 32.48 -9.74 12.40
CA TRP A 189 32.01 -9.34 13.73
C TRP A 189 31.30 -7.98 13.76
N LYS A 190 31.45 -7.16 12.71
CA LYS A 190 30.60 -5.98 12.46
C LYS A 190 29.25 -6.33 11.82
N ALA A 191 28.92 -7.63 11.65
CA ALA A 191 27.65 -8.10 11.10
C ALA A 191 26.55 -8.28 12.16
N LEU A 192 26.79 -8.01 13.44
CA LEU A 192 25.73 -7.98 14.46
C LEU A 192 24.49 -7.13 14.06
N PRO A 193 24.66 -5.96 13.42
CA PRO A 193 23.56 -5.16 12.84
C PRO A 193 22.76 -5.83 11.73
N VAL A 194 23.29 -6.92 11.17
CA VAL A 194 22.65 -7.72 10.12
C VAL A 194 22.03 -8.97 10.71
N ILE A 195 22.76 -9.69 11.57
CA ILE A 195 22.35 -10.97 12.15
C ILE A 195 21.13 -10.79 13.06
N LEU A 196 21.11 -9.77 13.93
CA LEU A 196 20.00 -9.58 14.86
C LEU A 196 18.68 -9.28 14.13
N PRO A 197 18.61 -8.30 13.20
CA PRO A 197 17.38 -8.09 12.43
C PRO A 197 17.02 -9.24 11.50
N ALA A 198 18.00 -9.94 10.90
CA ALA A 198 17.71 -11.07 10.02
C ALA A 198 17.16 -12.29 10.78
N GLY A 199 17.71 -12.59 11.96
CA GLY A 199 17.17 -13.60 12.85
C GLY A 199 15.75 -13.23 13.31
N LEU A 200 15.52 -11.96 13.63
CA LEU A 200 14.19 -11.48 14.02
C LEU A 200 13.20 -11.55 12.84
N LEU A 201 13.63 -11.23 11.62
CA LEU A 201 12.80 -11.37 10.43
C LEU A 201 12.35 -12.83 10.22
N TYR A 202 13.22 -13.81 10.47
CA TYR A 202 12.86 -15.23 10.40
C TYR A 202 11.72 -15.58 11.36
N PHE A 203 11.71 -15.02 12.58
CA PHE A 203 10.62 -15.23 13.54
C PHE A 203 9.35 -14.43 13.20
N VAL A 204 9.49 -13.26 12.55
CA VAL A 204 8.36 -12.40 12.14
C VAL A 204 7.63 -12.98 10.93
N ILE A 205 8.35 -13.58 9.97
CA ILE A 205 7.74 -14.23 8.81
C ILE A 205 7.21 -15.61 9.24
N GLN A 206 5.95 -15.65 9.67
CA GLN A 206 5.28 -16.91 9.94
C GLN A 206 5.05 -17.69 8.65
N HIS A 207 5.65 -18.87 8.56
CA HIS A 207 5.37 -19.81 7.47
C HIS A 207 4.14 -20.62 7.86
N SER A 208 2.96 -20.12 7.50
CA SER A 208 1.72 -20.87 7.70
C SER A 208 1.47 -21.80 6.52
N THR A 209 1.42 -23.11 6.80
CA THR A 209 0.96 -24.13 5.84
C THR A 209 -0.56 -24.14 5.69
N LYS A 210 -1.31 -23.48 6.59
CA LYS A 210 -2.79 -23.45 6.62
C LYS A 210 -3.40 -22.97 5.30
N PHE A 211 -2.74 -22.03 4.62
CA PHE A 211 -3.24 -21.40 3.40
C PHE A 211 -2.65 -22.00 2.11
N GLY A 212 -1.83 -23.05 2.25
CA GLY A 212 -1.13 -23.68 1.15
C GLY A 212 0.12 -22.91 0.72
N GLU A 213 0.73 -23.36 -0.36
CA GLU A 213 1.90 -22.68 -0.92
C GLU A 213 1.51 -21.36 -1.61
N GLN A 214 2.46 -20.44 -1.65
CA GLN A 214 2.31 -19.23 -2.45
C GLN A 214 2.39 -19.55 -3.95
N ILE A 215 1.58 -18.85 -4.75
CA ILE A 215 1.55 -19.01 -6.21
C ILE A 215 2.89 -18.56 -6.83
N ASN A 216 3.54 -19.43 -7.60
CA ASN A 216 4.78 -19.06 -8.29
C ASN A 216 4.51 -18.38 -9.65
N LEU A 217 5.56 -17.86 -10.29
CA LEU A 217 5.42 -17.14 -11.57
C LEU A 217 4.82 -18.00 -12.70
N ILE A 218 5.20 -19.28 -12.78
CA ILE A 218 4.74 -20.20 -13.83
C ILE A 218 3.24 -20.42 -13.72
N GLU A 219 2.74 -20.58 -12.49
CA GLU A 219 1.31 -20.71 -12.21
C GLU A 219 0.57 -19.39 -12.48
N ALA A 220 1.11 -18.27 -11.98
CA ALA A 220 0.49 -16.95 -12.09
C ALA A 220 0.22 -16.54 -13.56
N ILE A 221 1.13 -16.86 -14.48
CA ILE A 221 0.99 -16.57 -15.91
C ILE A 221 -0.28 -17.22 -16.50
N HIS A 222 -0.72 -18.35 -15.97
CA HIS A 222 -1.90 -19.08 -16.46
C HIS A 222 -3.18 -18.75 -15.69
N MET A 223 -3.11 -17.82 -14.73
CA MET A 223 -4.25 -17.44 -13.89
C MET A 223 -4.81 -16.09 -14.34
N PRO A 224 -6.07 -16.01 -14.83
CA PRO A 224 -6.69 -14.75 -15.25
C PRO A 224 -6.75 -13.71 -14.12
N GLU A 225 -6.69 -14.15 -12.86
CA GLU A 225 -6.67 -13.30 -11.67
C GLU A 225 -5.47 -12.34 -11.57
N PHE A 226 -4.37 -12.60 -12.29
CA PHE A 226 -3.21 -11.71 -12.32
C PHE A 226 -3.23 -10.76 -13.52
N TYR A 227 -4.29 -10.75 -14.32
CA TYR A 227 -4.42 -9.89 -15.50
C TYR A 227 -5.39 -8.72 -15.29
N SER A 228 -5.36 -7.77 -16.21
CA SER A 228 -6.25 -6.59 -16.22
C SER A 228 -7.72 -6.97 -16.00
N GLY A 229 -8.40 -6.23 -15.11
CA GLY A 229 -9.80 -6.47 -14.73
C GLY A 229 -9.97 -7.25 -13.43
N ALA A 230 -8.93 -7.98 -12.98
CA ALA A 230 -8.93 -8.66 -11.69
C ALA A 230 -8.60 -7.72 -10.51
N ARG A 231 -8.71 -8.25 -9.28
CA ARG A 231 -8.45 -7.46 -8.05
C ARG A 231 -6.99 -7.03 -7.92
N ALA A 232 -6.04 -7.92 -8.24
CA ALA A 232 -4.61 -7.67 -8.05
C ALA A 232 -3.81 -7.95 -9.33
N PRO A 233 -4.06 -7.17 -10.42
CA PRO A 233 -3.41 -7.40 -11.70
C PRO A 233 -1.91 -7.13 -11.59
N VAL A 234 -1.10 -8.15 -11.86
CA VAL A 234 0.36 -8.02 -11.98
C VAL A 234 0.76 -7.90 -13.46
N PHE A 235 0.13 -8.68 -14.34
CA PHE A 235 0.40 -8.68 -15.77
C PHE A 235 -0.57 -7.73 -16.47
N ARG A 236 -0.04 -6.59 -16.92
CA ARG A 236 -0.79 -5.56 -17.66
C ARG A 236 -0.31 -5.51 -19.10
N GLY A 237 -0.62 -6.56 -19.85
CA GLY A 237 -0.14 -6.78 -21.22
C GLY A 237 0.91 -7.88 -21.27
N ASP A 238 2.13 -7.54 -21.69
CA ASP A 238 3.23 -8.49 -21.84
C ASP A 238 3.68 -9.12 -20.51
N ILE A 239 4.11 -10.37 -20.59
CA ILE A 239 4.71 -11.10 -19.46
C ILE A 239 6.21 -10.77 -19.43
N PRO A 240 6.77 -10.41 -18.25
CA PRO A 240 8.18 -10.07 -18.17
C PRO A 240 9.04 -11.32 -18.39
N PHE A 241 10.11 -11.16 -19.16
CA PHE A 241 11.12 -12.19 -19.46
C PHE A 241 10.68 -13.36 -20.36
N THR A 242 9.56 -13.25 -21.08
CA THR A 242 9.09 -14.35 -21.96
C THR A 242 9.17 -14.04 -23.45
N ASN A 243 8.53 -12.95 -23.92
CA ASN A 243 8.20 -12.82 -25.34
C ASN A 243 9.20 -11.95 -26.12
N SER A 244 9.77 -10.93 -25.48
CA SER A 244 10.77 -10.03 -26.07
C SER A 244 11.38 -9.10 -25.00
N ILE A 245 12.51 -8.48 -25.32
CA ILE A 245 13.10 -7.42 -24.47
C ILE A 245 12.14 -6.24 -24.37
N THR A 246 11.50 -5.85 -25.48
CA THR A 246 10.54 -4.74 -25.52
C THR A 246 9.31 -5.03 -24.67
N GLY A 247 8.73 -6.23 -24.77
CA GLY A 247 7.61 -6.66 -23.92
C GLY A 247 7.99 -6.77 -22.44
N THR A 248 9.21 -7.25 -22.16
CA THR A 248 9.73 -7.27 -20.78
C THR A 248 9.85 -5.87 -20.19
N LEU A 249 10.40 -4.92 -20.96
CA LEU A 249 10.49 -3.53 -20.55
C LEU A 249 9.09 -2.93 -20.36
N HIS A 250 8.16 -3.17 -21.30
CA HIS A 250 6.79 -2.69 -21.20
C HIS A 250 6.09 -3.22 -19.94
N SER A 251 6.22 -4.52 -19.64
CA SER A 251 5.69 -5.14 -18.43
C SER A 251 6.29 -4.56 -17.15
N ILE A 252 7.62 -4.38 -17.14
CA ILE A 252 8.35 -3.75 -16.05
C ILE A 252 7.84 -2.33 -15.79
N PHE A 253 7.65 -1.51 -16.84
CA PHE A 253 7.13 -0.15 -16.69
C PHE A 253 5.66 -0.12 -16.28
N ASN A 254 4.82 -1.01 -16.83
CA ASN A 254 3.40 -1.09 -16.47
C ASN A 254 3.17 -1.63 -15.04
N SER A 255 4.10 -2.42 -14.51
CA SER A 255 4.09 -2.87 -13.10
C SER A 255 4.22 -1.70 -12.10
N TYR A 256 4.65 -0.51 -12.57
CA TYR A 256 4.67 0.73 -11.78
C TYR A 256 3.40 1.55 -11.89
N ASN A 257 2.45 1.14 -12.72
CA ASN A 257 1.25 1.95 -12.94
C ASN A 257 0.31 1.79 -11.73
N PHE A 258 0.41 2.70 -10.75
CA PHE A 258 -0.32 2.69 -9.46
C PHE A 258 -1.84 2.94 -9.59
N ASN A 259 -2.49 2.40 -10.63
CA ASN A 259 -3.87 2.73 -11.01
C ASN A 259 -4.07 4.24 -11.22
N VAL A 260 -3.02 4.94 -11.65
CA VAL A 260 -3.17 6.35 -12.02
C VAL A 260 -3.89 6.37 -13.36
N SER A 261 -5.13 6.86 -13.34
CA SER A 261 -5.94 7.11 -14.54
C SER A 261 -5.37 8.22 -15.44
N SER A 262 -4.24 8.83 -15.05
CA SER A 262 -3.51 9.81 -15.85
C SER A 262 -2.49 9.13 -16.76
N PRO A 263 -2.21 9.71 -17.94
CA PRO A 263 -1.11 9.26 -18.79
C PRO A 263 0.22 9.19 -18.03
N PHE A 264 1.02 8.13 -18.26
CA PHE A 264 2.28 7.87 -17.55
C PHE A 264 3.29 9.03 -17.62
N TYR A 265 3.28 9.84 -18.68
CA TYR A 265 4.16 11.02 -18.80
C TYR A 265 3.79 12.17 -17.87
N LEU A 266 2.59 12.14 -17.28
CA LEU A 266 2.15 13.04 -16.21
C LEU A 266 2.36 12.42 -14.83
N ASP A 267 2.95 11.23 -14.71
CA ASP A 267 3.27 10.65 -13.42
C ASP A 267 4.41 11.45 -12.76
N ALA A 268 4.23 11.80 -11.48
CA ALA A 268 5.23 12.48 -10.67
C ALA A 268 6.59 11.75 -10.67
N PHE A 269 6.59 10.41 -10.71
CA PHE A 269 7.80 9.60 -10.82
C PHE A 269 8.53 9.81 -12.14
N PHE A 270 7.78 9.81 -13.25
CA PHE A 270 8.34 9.99 -14.58
C PHE A 270 9.00 11.37 -14.70
N LEU A 271 8.27 12.42 -14.30
CA LEU A 271 8.81 13.79 -14.31
C LEU A 271 10.03 13.92 -13.40
N LEU A 272 9.98 13.37 -12.19
CA LEU A 272 11.11 13.38 -11.27
C LEU A 272 12.35 12.72 -11.90
N GLY A 273 12.15 11.59 -12.59
CA GLY A 273 13.21 10.91 -13.34
C GLY A 273 13.75 11.74 -14.49
N LEU A 274 12.88 12.34 -15.30
CA LEU A 274 13.27 13.20 -16.41
C LEU A 274 14.09 14.40 -15.92
N PHE A 275 13.66 15.07 -14.85
CA PHE A 275 14.41 16.18 -14.25
C PHE A 275 15.76 15.75 -13.68
N ALA A 276 15.80 14.63 -12.96
CA ALA A 276 17.05 14.09 -12.45
C ALA A 276 18.01 13.72 -13.59
N LEU A 277 17.51 13.15 -14.69
CA LEU A 277 18.30 12.84 -15.89
C LEU A 277 18.83 14.10 -16.56
N LEU A 278 18.00 15.14 -16.73
CA LEU A 278 18.44 16.43 -17.28
C LEU A 278 19.57 17.04 -16.45
N VAL A 279 19.43 17.03 -15.13
CA VAL A 279 20.48 17.49 -14.20
C VAL A 279 21.73 16.63 -14.33
N LEU A 280 21.58 15.31 -14.39
CA LEU A 280 22.70 14.39 -14.58
C LEU A 280 23.44 14.69 -15.88
N VAL A 281 22.75 14.81 -17.02
CA VAL A 281 23.38 15.11 -18.33
C VAL A 281 24.11 16.45 -18.30
N VAL A 282 23.50 17.48 -17.73
CA VAL A 282 24.09 18.83 -17.69
C VAL A 282 25.29 18.91 -16.73
N PHE A 283 25.26 18.16 -15.64
CA PHE A 283 26.27 18.22 -14.57
C PHE A 283 27.01 16.90 -14.34
N TRP A 284 27.07 16.02 -15.33
CA TRP A 284 27.57 14.65 -15.19
C TRP A 284 29.00 14.57 -14.63
N LYS A 285 29.85 15.55 -14.92
CA LYS A 285 31.22 15.65 -14.39
C LYS A 285 31.33 16.33 -13.01
N LYS A 286 30.26 16.94 -12.51
CA LYS A 286 30.26 17.77 -11.28
C LYS A 286 29.49 17.15 -10.13
N ILE A 287 28.53 16.28 -10.40
CA ILE A 287 27.74 15.62 -9.36
C ILE A 287 28.19 14.17 -9.25
N SER A 288 28.68 13.80 -8.08
CA SER A 288 28.91 12.40 -7.72
C SER A 288 27.86 11.93 -6.72
N LEU A 289 27.41 10.68 -6.90
CA LEU A 289 26.51 10.04 -5.96
C LEU A 289 27.32 9.48 -4.76
N PRO A 290 26.94 9.79 -3.50
CA PRO A 290 27.56 9.21 -2.32
C PRO A 290 27.46 7.69 -2.33
N ASN A 291 28.40 7.01 -1.66
CA ASN A 291 28.50 5.55 -1.70
C ASN A 291 27.25 4.86 -1.16
N GLU A 292 26.65 5.41 -0.11
CA GLU A 292 25.43 4.91 0.51
C GLU A 292 24.24 5.03 -0.45
N LEU A 293 24.12 6.14 -1.19
CA LEU A 293 23.06 6.31 -2.19
C LEU A 293 23.32 5.47 -3.46
N LYS A 294 24.57 5.21 -3.82
CA LYS A 294 24.92 4.21 -4.87
C LYS A 294 24.50 2.80 -4.43
N ALA A 295 24.80 2.43 -3.20
CA ALA A 295 24.44 1.14 -2.63
C ALA A 295 22.91 1.00 -2.55
N LEU A 296 22.19 2.07 -2.17
CA LEU A 296 20.72 2.13 -2.22
C LEU A 296 20.21 1.84 -3.63
N ALA A 297 20.71 2.55 -4.64
CA ALA A 297 20.29 2.34 -6.03
C ALA A 297 20.56 0.92 -6.52
N ILE A 298 21.77 0.39 -6.28
CA ILE A 298 22.16 -0.98 -6.68
C ILE A 298 21.29 -2.02 -5.96
N SER A 299 21.14 -1.92 -4.64
CA SER A 299 20.31 -2.84 -3.85
C SER A 299 18.86 -2.83 -4.33
N SER A 300 18.32 -1.66 -4.65
CA SER A 300 16.95 -1.51 -5.13
C SER A 300 16.74 -2.17 -6.49
N ILE A 301 17.68 -1.99 -7.42
CA ILE A 301 17.62 -2.60 -8.76
C ILE A 301 17.76 -4.12 -8.67
N ILE A 302 18.70 -4.64 -7.86
CA ILE A 302 18.87 -6.08 -7.66
C ILE A 302 17.57 -6.68 -7.11
N LEU A 303 17.01 -6.11 -6.05
CA LEU A 303 15.78 -6.62 -5.45
C LEU A 303 14.56 -6.47 -6.37
N PHE A 304 14.50 -5.40 -7.15
CA PHE A 304 13.49 -5.25 -8.19
C PHE A 304 13.52 -6.41 -9.18
N VAL A 305 14.70 -6.76 -9.72
CA VAL A 305 14.83 -7.90 -10.65
C VAL A 305 14.54 -9.23 -9.94
N LEU A 306 15.10 -9.44 -8.74
CA LEU A 306 14.88 -10.67 -7.98
C LEU A 306 13.41 -10.90 -7.63
N SER A 307 12.64 -9.83 -7.40
CA SER A 307 11.22 -9.96 -7.05
C SER A 307 10.33 -10.48 -8.19
N PHE A 308 10.73 -10.32 -9.46
CA PHE A 308 10.07 -11.00 -10.56
C PHE A 308 10.41 -12.49 -10.60
N ILE A 309 11.68 -12.84 -10.36
CA ILE A 309 12.15 -14.23 -10.35
C ILE A 309 11.50 -15.00 -9.18
N MET A 310 11.42 -14.36 -8.01
CA MET A 310 10.85 -14.90 -6.78
C MET A 310 9.41 -14.40 -6.57
N PHE A 311 8.60 -14.39 -7.64
CA PHE A 311 7.21 -13.94 -7.61
C PHE A 311 6.46 -14.51 -6.39
N SER A 312 5.67 -13.65 -5.72
CA SER A 312 4.92 -13.87 -4.46
C SER A 312 5.74 -14.19 -3.20
N ARG A 313 6.97 -14.71 -3.34
CA ARG A 313 7.89 -14.97 -2.21
C ARG A 313 8.63 -13.72 -1.76
N LEU A 314 9.09 -12.92 -2.71
CA LEU A 314 9.46 -11.53 -2.46
C LEU A 314 8.24 -10.64 -2.65
N TYR A 315 8.28 -9.48 -1.99
CA TYR A 315 7.19 -8.52 -2.07
C TYR A 315 7.07 -7.93 -3.49
N LEU A 316 6.01 -7.15 -3.75
CA LEU A 316 5.75 -6.61 -5.08
C LEU A 316 6.95 -5.83 -5.65
N PRO A 317 7.36 -6.07 -6.92
CA PRO A 317 8.54 -5.45 -7.50
C PRO A 317 8.58 -3.93 -7.38
N SER A 318 7.47 -3.26 -7.69
CA SER A 318 7.36 -1.80 -7.63
C SER A 318 7.76 -1.21 -6.27
N ARG A 319 7.64 -1.98 -5.18
CA ARG A 319 7.94 -1.54 -3.81
C ARG A 319 9.43 -1.37 -3.54
N TYR A 320 10.30 -2.06 -4.27
CA TYR A 320 11.75 -1.91 -4.10
C TYR A 320 12.31 -0.62 -4.71
N ILE A 321 11.56 0.01 -5.62
CA ILE A 321 11.98 1.21 -6.35
C ILE A 321 11.14 2.44 -5.94
N ALA A 322 9.86 2.25 -5.63
CA ALA A 322 8.94 3.30 -5.19
C ALA A 322 9.47 4.14 -4.02
N PHE A 323 10.17 3.53 -3.06
CA PHE A 323 10.68 4.24 -1.88
C PHE A 323 12.11 4.75 -2.03
N THR A 324 12.85 4.27 -3.03
CA THR A 324 14.31 4.47 -3.12
C THR A 324 14.70 5.41 -4.25
N PHE A 325 14.06 5.28 -5.41
CA PHE A 325 14.27 6.14 -6.56
C PHE A 325 14.09 7.63 -6.26
N PRO A 326 13.05 8.06 -5.50
CA PRO A 326 12.85 9.47 -5.24
C PRO A 326 13.98 10.10 -4.43
N ILE A 327 14.56 9.37 -3.48
CA ILE A 327 15.68 9.82 -2.67
C ILE A 327 16.88 10.13 -3.58
N VAL A 328 17.19 9.23 -4.51
CA VAL A 328 18.30 9.39 -5.46
C VAL A 328 18.03 10.51 -6.45
N ALA A 329 16.82 10.57 -7.03
CA ALA A 329 16.44 11.58 -8.00
C ALA A 329 16.43 13.00 -7.38
N ILE A 330 15.85 13.15 -6.18
CA ILE A 330 15.81 14.43 -5.47
C ILE A 330 17.20 14.87 -5.00
N TYR A 331 18.11 13.93 -4.70
CA TYR A 331 19.51 14.26 -4.45
C TYR A 331 20.15 14.93 -5.67
N TYR A 332 20.01 14.34 -6.86
CA TYR A 332 20.53 14.93 -8.09
C TYR A 332 19.93 16.32 -8.32
N ILE A 333 18.61 16.47 -8.26
CA ILE A 333 17.91 17.74 -8.44
C ILE A 333 18.43 18.80 -7.45
N SER A 334 18.59 18.43 -6.18
CA SER A 334 19.08 19.34 -5.13
C SER A 334 20.52 19.80 -5.40
N LYS A 335 21.43 18.89 -5.80
CA LYS A 335 22.79 19.24 -6.19
C LYS A 335 22.87 20.06 -7.48
N GLY A 336 22.03 19.74 -8.46
CA GLY A 336 21.90 20.52 -9.69
C GLY A 336 21.47 21.96 -9.39
N LEU A 337 20.50 22.15 -8.50
CA LEU A 337 20.05 23.47 -8.06
C LEU A 337 21.17 24.24 -7.36
N GLU A 338 21.94 23.59 -6.47
CA GLU A 338 23.10 24.20 -5.81
C GLU A 338 24.11 24.77 -6.82
N LEU A 339 24.51 23.94 -7.79
CA LEU A 339 25.47 24.33 -8.83
C LEU A 339 24.92 25.41 -9.77
N SER A 340 23.61 25.44 -9.99
CA SER A 340 22.96 26.41 -10.87
C SER A 340 22.87 27.80 -10.24
N LEU A 341 22.59 27.85 -8.94
CA LEU A 341 22.47 29.11 -8.20
C LEU A 341 23.81 29.81 -8.01
N GLU A 342 24.93 29.09 -8.15
CA GLU A 342 26.28 29.65 -8.13
C GLU A 342 26.66 30.39 -9.43
N LYS A 343 25.97 30.14 -10.55
CA LYS A 343 26.22 30.81 -11.83
C LYS A 343 25.35 32.07 -12.03
N LYS A 344 25.94 33.17 -12.48
CA LYS A 344 25.24 34.44 -12.85
C LYS A 344 24.72 34.46 -14.31
N SER A 345 24.11 33.39 -14.83
CA SER A 345 23.74 33.27 -16.26
C SER A 345 22.24 32.98 -16.48
N ALA A 346 21.74 33.12 -17.71
CA ALA A 346 20.40 32.69 -18.17
C ALA A 346 20.05 31.26 -17.75
N PHE A 347 21.06 30.41 -17.57
CA PHE A 347 20.97 29.07 -17.00
C PHE A 347 20.34 29.02 -15.60
N LYS A 348 20.54 30.06 -14.77
CA LYS A 348 19.88 30.23 -13.47
C LYS A 348 18.37 30.39 -13.62
N LYS A 349 17.90 31.06 -14.68
CA LYS A 349 16.46 31.24 -14.95
C LYS A 349 15.84 29.89 -15.33
N THR A 350 16.46 29.12 -16.24
CA THR A 350 15.92 27.83 -16.68
C THR A 350 15.76 26.85 -15.52
N ILE A 351 16.79 26.63 -14.70
CA ILE A 351 16.69 25.66 -13.59
C ILE A 351 15.78 26.15 -12.45
N THR A 352 15.70 27.46 -12.22
CA THR A 352 14.73 28.01 -11.26
C THR A 352 13.30 27.81 -11.76
N ILE A 353 13.04 27.98 -13.06
CA ILE A 353 11.73 27.71 -13.68
C ILE A 353 11.39 26.22 -13.57
N LEU A 354 12.31 25.31 -13.90
CA LEU A 354 12.10 23.87 -13.74
C LEU A 354 11.82 23.47 -12.28
N PHE A 355 12.50 24.12 -11.33
CA PHE A 355 12.25 23.93 -9.90
C PHE A 355 10.86 24.45 -9.47
N ILE A 356 10.44 25.61 -9.98
CA ILE A 356 9.08 26.14 -9.76
C ILE A 356 8.04 25.22 -10.38
N ILE A 357 8.29 24.66 -11.56
CA ILE A 357 7.41 23.67 -12.20
C ILE A 357 7.31 22.40 -11.35
N LEU A 358 8.43 21.90 -10.80
CA LEU A 358 8.43 20.73 -9.92
C LEU A 358 7.64 20.99 -8.63
N LEU A 359 7.82 22.16 -8.02
CA LEU A 359 7.03 22.57 -6.84
C LEU A 359 5.55 22.72 -7.20
N ALA A 360 5.23 23.45 -8.28
CA ALA A 360 3.87 23.64 -8.74
C ALA A 360 3.19 22.30 -9.04
N PHE A 361 3.90 21.34 -9.63
CA PHE A 361 3.38 20.00 -9.91
C PHE A 361 3.19 19.17 -8.65
N ALA A 362 4.09 19.26 -7.68
CA ALA A 362 3.94 18.61 -6.38
C ALA A 362 2.67 19.08 -5.64
N PHE A 363 2.29 20.36 -5.80
CA PHE A 363 1.04 20.92 -5.30
C PHE A 363 -0.18 20.68 -6.21
N TYR A 364 0.02 20.61 -7.53
CA TYR A 364 -1.04 20.42 -8.54
C TYR A 364 -1.34 18.94 -8.82
N SER A 365 -1.12 18.04 -7.85
CA SER A 365 -1.56 16.64 -7.97
C SER A 365 -2.86 16.32 -7.23
N PRO A 366 -3.95 17.12 -7.29
CA PRO A 366 -5.23 16.75 -6.68
C PRO A 366 -5.95 15.62 -7.45
N LYS A 367 -5.35 15.07 -8.52
CA LYS A 367 -5.92 13.97 -9.31
C LYS A 367 -5.37 12.58 -8.95
N ILE A 368 -4.36 12.49 -8.09
CA ILE A 368 -3.94 11.19 -7.55
C ILE A 368 -4.84 10.90 -6.36
N GLY A 369 -5.66 9.85 -6.48
CA GLY A 369 -6.50 9.39 -5.38
C GLY A 369 -5.65 9.23 -4.11
N ASN A 370 -6.09 9.84 -3.03
CA ASN A 370 -5.41 9.82 -1.73
C ASN A 370 -5.49 8.45 -1.02
N GLY A 371 -5.95 7.40 -1.73
CA GLY A 371 -6.18 6.08 -1.18
C GLY A 371 -7.27 6.05 -0.11
N LEU A 372 -8.08 7.11 0.00
CA LEU A 372 -9.24 7.12 0.89
C LEU A 372 -10.45 6.51 0.20
N THR A 373 -11.27 5.88 1.01
CA THR A 373 -12.59 5.38 0.65
C THR A 373 -13.57 5.79 1.75
N THR A 374 -14.83 5.99 1.35
CA THR A 374 -15.91 6.33 2.28
C THR A 374 -16.89 5.17 2.32
N CYS A 375 -17.12 4.62 3.51
CA CYS A 375 -18.10 3.58 3.73
C CYS A 375 -19.46 4.25 4.01
N ASP A 376 -20.24 4.51 2.95
CA ASP A 376 -21.44 5.35 3.00
C ASP A 376 -22.66 4.72 3.70
N ASP A 377 -22.68 3.39 3.84
CA ASP A 377 -23.85 2.62 4.33
C ASP A 377 -23.96 2.62 5.87
N LYS A 378 -24.00 3.80 6.48
CA LYS A 378 -23.95 4.02 7.95
C LYS A 378 -25.07 3.30 8.71
N GLU A 379 -26.28 3.28 8.15
CA GLU A 379 -27.44 2.63 8.75
C GLU A 379 -27.25 1.11 8.83
N LEU A 380 -26.71 0.50 7.76
CA LEU A 380 -26.35 -0.92 7.72
C LEU A 380 -25.35 -1.24 8.82
N TYR A 381 -24.25 -0.50 8.92
CA TYR A 381 -23.24 -0.79 9.94
C TYR A 381 -23.77 -0.65 11.37
N SER A 382 -24.61 0.37 11.61
CA SER A 382 -25.23 0.60 12.93
C SER A 382 -26.23 -0.48 13.31
N TYR A 383 -26.89 -1.10 12.33
CA TYR A 383 -27.74 -2.27 12.54
C TYR A 383 -26.89 -3.50 12.86
N LEU A 384 -25.90 -3.82 12.01
CA LEU A 384 -25.03 -5.00 12.18
C LEU A 384 -24.21 -4.95 13.47
N GLU A 385 -23.85 -3.76 13.95
CA GLU A 385 -23.16 -3.58 15.24
C GLU A 385 -23.97 -4.12 16.44
N LYS A 386 -25.30 -4.24 16.32
CA LYS A 386 -26.18 -4.73 17.39
C LYS A 386 -26.34 -6.26 17.41
N LEU A 387 -25.93 -6.97 16.37
CA LEU A 387 -26.03 -8.43 16.27
C LEU A 387 -25.08 -9.14 17.27
N PRO A 388 -25.20 -10.45 17.53
CA PRO A 388 -24.21 -11.19 18.33
C PRO A 388 -22.78 -11.05 17.79
N LYS A 389 -21.76 -11.04 18.66
CA LYS A 389 -20.36 -10.75 18.26
C LYS A 389 -19.73 -11.83 17.36
N ASP A 390 -20.22 -13.04 17.50
CA ASP A 390 -19.87 -14.24 16.75
C ASP A 390 -20.61 -14.36 15.41
N SER A 391 -21.58 -13.48 15.11
CA SER A 391 -22.34 -13.55 13.86
C SER A 391 -21.44 -13.50 12.62
N LEU A 392 -21.64 -14.48 11.74
CA LEU A 392 -21.05 -14.57 10.41
C LEU A 392 -22.01 -14.01 9.37
N ILE A 393 -21.59 -12.90 8.76
CA ILE A 393 -22.37 -12.17 7.76
C ILE A 393 -21.85 -12.52 6.36
N VAL A 394 -22.75 -12.66 5.40
CA VAL A 394 -22.37 -12.65 3.98
C VAL A 394 -23.01 -11.46 3.29
N ALA A 395 -22.25 -10.82 2.41
CA ALA A 395 -22.69 -9.67 1.63
C ALA A 395 -21.97 -9.69 0.29
N HIS A 396 -22.40 -8.85 -0.65
CA HIS A 396 -21.64 -8.60 -1.87
C HIS A 396 -20.18 -8.22 -1.52
N PRO A 397 -19.14 -8.76 -2.22
CA PRO A 397 -17.74 -8.57 -1.81
C PRO A 397 -17.33 -7.12 -1.53
N TYR A 398 -17.80 -6.17 -2.34
CA TYR A 398 -17.54 -4.73 -2.12
C TYR A 398 -18.19 -4.16 -0.86
N THR A 399 -19.41 -4.60 -0.53
CA THR A 399 -20.13 -4.19 0.68
C THR A 399 -19.47 -4.81 1.92
N ALA A 400 -19.02 -6.06 1.81
CA ALA A 400 -18.40 -6.80 2.90
C ALA A 400 -17.10 -6.16 3.42
N ASP A 401 -16.34 -5.46 2.59
CA ASP A 401 -15.07 -4.81 2.97
C ASP A 401 -15.23 -3.86 4.18
N CYS A 402 -16.33 -3.12 4.28
CA CYS A 402 -16.53 -2.12 5.34
C CYS A 402 -17.16 -2.71 6.61
N ILE A 403 -17.83 -3.86 6.52
CA ILE A 403 -18.63 -4.44 7.61
C ILE A 403 -17.76 -4.70 8.85
N PRO A 404 -16.60 -5.40 8.76
CA PRO A 404 -15.74 -5.65 9.92
C PRO A 404 -15.36 -4.40 10.69
N LEU A 405 -14.91 -3.35 9.99
CA LEU A 405 -14.40 -2.13 10.62
C LEU A 405 -15.47 -1.41 11.44
N TYR A 406 -16.69 -1.29 10.92
CA TYR A 406 -17.72 -0.46 11.55
C TYR A 406 -18.73 -1.24 12.39
N SER A 407 -18.93 -2.53 12.13
CA SER A 407 -19.83 -3.36 12.94
C SER A 407 -19.08 -4.22 13.95
N GLY A 408 -17.80 -4.55 13.70
CA GLY A 408 -17.07 -5.56 14.46
C GLY A 408 -17.68 -6.96 14.34
N ARG A 409 -18.23 -7.31 13.16
CA ARG A 409 -18.77 -8.64 12.84
C ARG A 409 -17.97 -9.32 11.75
N ASN A 410 -18.00 -10.65 11.77
CA ASN A 410 -17.33 -11.46 10.77
C ASN A 410 -18.04 -11.37 9.43
N VAL A 411 -17.23 -11.47 8.37
CA VAL A 411 -17.73 -11.69 7.03
C VAL A 411 -17.10 -12.94 6.42
N LEU A 412 -17.87 -13.66 5.61
CA LEU A 412 -17.42 -14.90 4.98
C LEU A 412 -16.25 -14.65 4.00
N PHE A 413 -16.34 -13.59 3.19
CA PHE A 413 -15.29 -13.13 2.27
C PHE A 413 -15.44 -11.62 2.03
N MET A 414 -14.47 -11.00 1.37
CA MET A 414 -14.51 -9.59 0.96
C MET A 414 -13.62 -9.35 -0.28
N ASP A 415 -13.80 -8.23 -0.98
CA ASP A 415 -13.04 -7.93 -2.20
C ASP A 415 -11.54 -7.78 -1.91
N GLU A 416 -11.18 -7.07 -0.84
CA GLU A 416 -9.77 -6.76 -0.53
C GLU A 416 -8.92 -7.98 -0.15
N LEU A 417 -9.55 -9.03 0.38
CA LEU A 417 -8.88 -10.28 0.77
C LEU A 417 -9.12 -11.41 -0.24
N SER A 418 -9.63 -11.10 -1.43
CA SER A 418 -9.75 -12.03 -2.56
C SER A 418 -8.49 -12.27 -3.43
N PRO A 419 -7.36 -11.53 -3.33
CA PRO A 419 -6.20 -11.79 -4.18
C PRO A 419 -5.61 -13.22 -4.07
N PRO A 420 -5.19 -13.81 -5.20
CA PRO A 420 -4.80 -15.22 -5.29
C PRO A 420 -3.33 -15.49 -4.88
N TYR A 421 -2.88 -15.02 -3.72
CA TYR A 421 -1.46 -15.21 -3.34
C TYR A 421 -1.15 -16.60 -2.80
N TYR A 422 -2.12 -17.23 -2.15
CA TYR A 422 -1.99 -18.54 -1.50
C TYR A 422 -2.98 -19.52 -2.12
N LYS A 423 -2.48 -20.68 -2.59
CA LYS A 423 -3.24 -21.66 -3.38
C LYS A 423 -4.53 -22.11 -2.67
N THR A 424 -4.39 -22.73 -1.50
CA THR A 424 -5.52 -23.34 -0.79
C THR A 424 -6.52 -22.27 -0.35
N TYR A 425 -6.01 -21.14 0.15
CA TYR A 425 -6.87 -20.01 0.50
C TYR A 425 -7.68 -19.52 -0.70
N TYR A 426 -7.02 -19.27 -1.82
CA TYR A 426 -7.69 -18.71 -2.99
C TYR A 426 -8.68 -19.68 -3.62
N THR A 427 -8.36 -20.98 -3.71
CA THR A 427 -9.32 -21.99 -4.18
C THR A 427 -10.59 -21.99 -3.34
N TYR A 428 -10.46 -21.88 -2.02
CA TYR A 428 -11.60 -21.83 -1.12
C TYR A 428 -12.40 -20.52 -1.27
N ILE A 429 -11.75 -19.36 -1.21
CA ILE A 429 -12.43 -18.06 -1.38
C ILE A 429 -13.10 -17.95 -2.75
N LYS A 430 -12.46 -18.44 -3.82
CA LYS A 430 -13.04 -18.46 -5.16
C LYS A 430 -14.33 -19.27 -5.20
N PHE A 431 -14.33 -20.44 -4.57
CA PHE A 431 -15.53 -21.27 -4.44
C PHE A 431 -16.65 -20.53 -3.68
N LEU A 432 -16.34 -19.94 -2.52
CA LEU A 432 -17.34 -19.22 -1.72
C LEU A 432 -17.95 -18.03 -2.48
N ILE A 433 -17.15 -17.25 -3.19
CA ILE A 433 -17.63 -16.10 -3.96
C ILE A 433 -18.53 -16.56 -5.11
N MET A 434 -18.14 -17.62 -5.83
CA MET A 434 -18.95 -18.16 -6.93
C MET A 434 -20.28 -18.73 -6.43
N ASP A 435 -20.26 -19.47 -5.32
CA ASP A 435 -21.47 -20.02 -4.70
C ASP A 435 -22.39 -18.93 -4.15
N PHE A 436 -21.81 -17.87 -3.57
CA PHE A 436 -22.56 -16.68 -3.18
C PHE A 436 -23.28 -16.07 -4.37
N PHE A 437 -22.62 -15.85 -5.52
CA PHE A 437 -23.29 -15.25 -6.67
C PHE A 437 -24.35 -16.17 -7.30
N ASP A 438 -24.13 -17.49 -7.24
CA ASP A 438 -25.13 -18.47 -7.64
C ASP A 438 -26.37 -18.45 -6.72
N MET A 439 -26.21 -18.09 -5.45
CA MET A 439 -27.33 -17.83 -4.53
C MET A 439 -27.94 -16.43 -4.74
N TYR A 440 -27.11 -15.39 -4.82
CA TYR A 440 -27.48 -13.97 -4.80
C TYR A 440 -28.39 -13.57 -5.98
N TYR A 441 -28.21 -14.20 -7.15
CA TYR A 441 -29.04 -13.97 -8.34
C TYR A 441 -30.00 -15.14 -8.65
N SER A 442 -30.33 -15.97 -7.65
CA SER A 442 -31.18 -17.15 -7.84
C SER A 442 -32.44 -17.13 -6.95
N ASN A 443 -32.92 -18.32 -6.59
CA ASN A 443 -34.20 -18.51 -5.92
C ASN A 443 -34.09 -18.82 -4.42
N THR A 444 -35.23 -18.73 -3.73
CA THR A 444 -35.35 -18.89 -2.27
C THR A 444 -34.78 -20.21 -1.75
N ASN A 445 -34.85 -21.32 -2.51
CA ASN A 445 -34.31 -22.61 -2.07
C ASN A 445 -32.78 -22.59 -1.94
N LYS A 446 -32.08 -21.83 -2.81
CA LYS A 446 -30.62 -21.70 -2.70
C LYS A 446 -30.19 -20.89 -1.49
N VAL A 447 -31.01 -19.96 -1.03
CA VAL A 447 -30.74 -19.17 0.19
C VAL A 447 -30.63 -20.09 1.40
N GLN A 448 -31.64 -20.96 1.61
CA GLN A 448 -31.63 -21.89 2.73
C GLN A 448 -30.47 -22.89 2.67
N GLN A 449 -30.17 -23.40 1.46
CA GLN A 449 -29.03 -24.29 1.24
C GLN A 449 -27.71 -23.60 1.56
N PHE A 450 -27.53 -22.35 1.11
CA PHE A 450 -26.34 -21.56 1.36
C PHE A 450 -26.15 -21.28 2.86
N CYS A 451 -27.21 -20.84 3.56
CA CYS A 451 -27.22 -20.65 5.01
C CYS A 451 -26.73 -21.91 5.74
N THR A 452 -27.32 -23.06 5.41
CA THR A 452 -27.02 -24.34 6.07
C THR A 452 -25.61 -24.84 5.75
N HIS A 453 -25.17 -24.71 4.50
CA HIS A 453 -23.89 -25.25 4.03
C HIS A 453 -22.69 -24.46 4.57
N HIS A 454 -22.81 -23.13 4.65
CA HIS A 454 -21.72 -22.24 5.06
C HIS A 454 -21.86 -21.71 6.49
N HIS A 455 -22.89 -22.13 7.23
CA HIS A 455 -23.19 -21.69 8.59
C HIS A 455 -23.24 -20.16 8.71
N ILE A 456 -24.00 -19.54 7.80
CA ILE A 456 -24.22 -18.09 7.79
C ILE A 456 -25.33 -17.74 8.77
N ASP A 457 -25.18 -16.64 9.50
CA ASP A 457 -26.24 -16.12 10.39
C ASP A 457 -27.10 -15.07 9.68
N HIS A 458 -26.47 -14.20 8.89
CA HIS A 458 -27.16 -13.12 8.19
C HIS A 458 -26.65 -12.90 6.77
N ILE A 459 -27.58 -12.71 5.84
CA ILE A 459 -27.30 -12.34 4.45
C ILE A 459 -27.71 -10.89 4.21
N VAL A 460 -26.79 -10.08 3.71
CA VAL A 460 -27.03 -8.69 3.31
C VAL A 460 -27.23 -8.63 1.80
N ILE A 461 -28.44 -8.26 1.40
CA ILE A 461 -28.82 -8.04 0.00
C ILE A 461 -28.89 -6.53 -0.26
N ASP A 462 -28.17 -6.05 -1.27
CA ASP A 462 -28.25 -4.67 -1.74
C ASP A 462 -29.24 -4.60 -2.91
N GLU A 463 -30.37 -3.92 -2.71
CA GLU A 463 -31.44 -3.81 -3.70
C GLU A 463 -30.99 -3.08 -4.97
N ARG A 464 -29.94 -2.25 -4.87
CA ARG A 464 -29.38 -1.52 -6.02
C ARG A 464 -28.85 -2.48 -7.09
N HIS A 465 -28.39 -3.68 -6.68
CA HIS A 465 -27.89 -4.72 -7.57
C HIS A 465 -28.98 -5.41 -8.40
N PHE A 466 -30.26 -5.15 -8.12
CA PHE A 466 -31.41 -5.74 -8.83
C PHE A 466 -32.15 -4.73 -9.72
N THR A 467 -31.66 -3.49 -9.79
CA THR A 467 -32.23 -2.49 -10.69
C THR A 467 -31.94 -2.86 -12.15
N GLN A 468 -32.90 -2.59 -13.04
CA GLN A 468 -32.74 -2.85 -14.49
C GLN A 468 -31.44 -2.23 -15.03
N LYS A 469 -31.15 -0.99 -14.65
CA LYS A 469 -29.92 -0.27 -15.04
C LYS A 469 -28.64 -1.01 -14.62
N TYR A 470 -28.63 -1.62 -13.44
CA TYR A 470 -27.46 -2.37 -12.96
C TYR A 470 -27.30 -3.69 -13.72
N LEU A 471 -28.41 -4.41 -13.93
CA LEU A 471 -28.41 -5.69 -14.64
C LEU A 471 -27.99 -5.55 -16.11
N GLU A 472 -28.50 -4.52 -16.80
CA GLU A 472 -28.13 -4.20 -18.19
C GLU A 472 -26.65 -3.84 -18.35
N LYS A 473 -26.00 -3.34 -17.29
CA LYS A 473 -24.57 -2.99 -17.32
C LYS A 473 -23.68 -4.23 -17.44
N GLY A 474 -24.12 -5.39 -16.95
CA GLY A 474 -23.37 -6.66 -17.03
C GLY A 474 -22.06 -6.71 -16.23
N THR A 475 -21.83 -5.75 -15.32
CA THR A 475 -20.63 -5.69 -14.46
C THR A 475 -21.03 -5.86 -13.00
N PHE A 476 -21.23 -7.11 -12.58
CA PHE A 476 -21.64 -7.51 -11.23
C PHE A 476 -20.45 -7.50 -10.28
N TYR A 477 -19.29 -8.01 -10.72
CA TYR A 477 -18.08 -8.05 -9.91
C TYR A 477 -16.82 -7.87 -10.77
N ARG A 478 -15.65 -8.30 -10.27
CA ARG A 478 -14.37 -8.25 -11.00
C ARG A 478 -14.18 -9.52 -11.83
N GLU A 479 -13.34 -9.44 -12.86
CA GLU A 479 -12.88 -10.65 -13.54
C GLU A 479 -11.93 -11.46 -12.63
N PRO A 480 -11.88 -12.80 -12.77
CA PRO A 480 -12.65 -13.65 -13.69
C PRO A 480 -14.03 -14.07 -13.18
N PHE A 481 -14.47 -13.56 -12.03
CA PHE A 481 -15.76 -13.94 -11.44
C PHE A 481 -16.92 -13.44 -12.30
N ASN A 482 -16.85 -12.18 -12.73
CA ASN A 482 -17.92 -11.50 -13.45
C ASN A 482 -18.42 -12.28 -14.67
N SER A 483 -17.49 -12.79 -15.49
CA SER A 483 -17.82 -13.59 -16.69
C SER A 483 -18.58 -14.90 -16.38
N ASN A 484 -18.51 -15.40 -15.14
CA ASN A 484 -19.13 -16.66 -14.74
C ASN A 484 -20.45 -16.47 -13.97
N ILE A 485 -20.83 -15.22 -13.64
CA ILE A 485 -22.06 -14.93 -12.93
C ILE A 485 -23.25 -15.09 -13.87
N LYS A 486 -24.22 -15.91 -13.45
CA LYS A 486 -25.47 -16.13 -14.17
C LYS A 486 -26.61 -15.44 -13.43
N ILE A 487 -27.42 -14.69 -14.16
CA ILE A 487 -28.60 -14.02 -13.61
C ILE A 487 -29.81 -14.90 -13.87
N GLY A 488 -30.58 -15.23 -12.84
CA GLY A 488 -31.86 -15.93 -13.01
C GLY A 488 -32.98 -15.02 -13.52
N ASP A 489 -34.01 -15.61 -14.12
CA ASP A 489 -35.14 -14.88 -14.70
C ASP A 489 -36.09 -14.25 -13.65
N LYS A 490 -35.98 -14.66 -12.37
CA LYS A 490 -36.76 -14.15 -11.24
C LYS A 490 -35.90 -13.98 -9.99
N PHE A 491 -35.89 -12.77 -9.45
CA PHE A 491 -35.19 -12.41 -8.21
C PHE A 491 -35.99 -12.76 -6.95
N SER A 492 -36.40 -14.02 -6.81
CA SER A 492 -37.21 -14.45 -5.66
C SER A 492 -36.47 -14.33 -4.31
N ILE A 493 -35.16 -14.09 -4.30
CA ILE A 493 -34.44 -13.69 -3.09
C ILE A 493 -34.99 -12.40 -2.46
N LEU A 494 -35.55 -11.49 -3.25
CA LEU A 494 -36.20 -10.26 -2.77
C LEU A 494 -37.59 -10.54 -2.16
N GLU A 495 -38.13 -11.75 -2.31
CA GLU A 495 -39.41 -12.15 -1.73
C GLU A 495 -39.23 -12.85 -0.37
N VAL A 496 -37.98 -13.14 0.03
CA VAL A 496 -37.67 -13.71 1.34
C VAL A 496 -37.96 -12.68 2.43
N TYR A 497 -38.51 -13.16 3.56
CA TYR A 497 -38.71 -12.32 4.75
C TYR A 497 -37.37 -11.76 5.21
N ALA A 498 -37.31 -10.44 5.34
CA ALA A 498 -36.09 -9.72 5.64
C ALA A 498 -36.40 -8.47 6.45
N THR A 499 -35.38 -7.97 7.16
CA THR A 499 -35.40 -6.64 7.78
C THR A 499 -34.85 -5.62 6.79
N ASP A 500 -35.63 -4.61 6.43
CA ASP A 500 -35.23 -3.56 5.50
C ASP A 500 -34.48 -2.43 6.23
N ILE A 501 -33.24 -2.15 5.81
CA ILE A 501 -32.37 -1.10 6.33
C ILE A 501 -31.85 -0.26 5.16
N GLY A 502 -32.48 0.89 4.89
CA GLY A 502 -32.11 1.76 3.78
C GLY A 502 -32.29 1.05 2.42
N ASN A 503 -31.20 0.86 1.66
CA ASN A 503 -31.21 0.13 0.39
C ASN A 503 -30.88 -1.37 0.56
N PHE A 504 -30.84 -1.87 1.80
CA PHE A 504 -30.44 -3.22 2.11
C PHE A 504 -31.59 -4.02 2.71
N ARG A 505 -31.65 -5.31 2.34
CA ARG A 505 -32.49 -6.31 3.00
C ARG A 505 -31.59 -7.27 3.76
N ILE A 506 -31.89 -7.50 5.03
CA ILE A 506 -31.17 -8.45 5.88
C ILE A 506 -32.03 -9.70 6.07
N ILE A 507 -31.57 -10.81 5.50
CA ILE A 507 -32.20 -12.12 5.67
C ILE A 507 -31.50 -12.82 6.83
N ASP A 508 -32.28 -13.24 7.82
CA ASP A 508 -31.79 -14.06 8.93
C ASP A 508 -31.79 -15.54 8.51
N CYS A 509 -30.65 -16.20 8.64
CA CYS A 509 -30.51 -17.62 8.37
C CYS A 509 -30.96 -18.45 9.59
N PRO A 510 -31.69 -19.55 9.37
CA PRO A 510 -32.23 -20.39 10.43
C PRO A 510 -31.21 -21.32 11.09
#